data_AF-K1TZS9-F1
#
_entry.id   AF-K1TZS9-F1
#
_cell.length_a   1.000
_cell.length_b   1.000
_cell.length_c   1.000
_cell.angle_alpha   90.00
_cell.angle_beta   90.00
_cell.angle_gamma   90.00
#
_symmetry.space_group_name_H-M   'P 1'
#
loop_
_entity.id
_entity.type
_entity.pdbx_description
1 polymer ?
#
loop_
_entity_poly.entity_id
_entity_poly.type
_entity_poly.pdbx_seq_one_letter_code
_entity_poly.pdbx_strand_id
1 'polypeptide(L)'
;GVDLDQIQVIVHPQSIIHSAVQYVDGAVIAQLGTPDMKLPIQYALFYPDRRPMPGKRLDFYELAQITFEKPDMETFFGLKLAYDAQRIGGQYAYGV
;
A
#
# COMPACT_ATOMS: atom_id res chain seq x y z
N GLY A 1 0.34 -10.93 -13.87
CA GLY A 1 -0.29 -10.35 -12.67
C GLY A 1 0.59 -10.66 -11.48
N VAL A 2 0.16 -10.29 -10.28
CA VAL A 2 0.79 -10.73 -9.02
C VAL A 2 -0.15 -11.77 -8.42
N ASP A 3 0.38 -12.92 -8.03
CA ASP A 3 -0.39 -14.00 -7.41
C ASP A 3 -0.67 -13.69 -5.94
N LEU A 4 -1.72 -14.28 -5.37
CA LEU A 4 -2.19 -13.93 -4.02
C LEU A 4 -1.16 -14.26 -2.93
N ASP A 5 -0.37 -15.32 -3.12
CA ASP A 5 0.73 -15.72 -2.25
C ASP A 5 1.94 -14.77 -2.30
N GLN A 6 2.00 -13.90 -3.32
CA GLN A 6 2.98 -12.83 -3.45
C GLN A 6 2.52 -11.51 -2.81
N ILE A 7 1.33 -11.46 -2.19
CA ILE A 7 0.77 -10.26 -1.56
C ILE A 7 0.82 -10.39 -0.03
N GLN A 8 1.59 -9.51 0.60
CA GLN A 8 1.69 -9.41 2.05
C GLN A 8 0.99 -8.13 2.55
N VAL A 9 -0.07 -8.28 3.35
CA VAL A 9 -0.74 -7.17 4.03
C VAL A 9 -0.05 -6.88 5.36
N ILE A 10 0.27 -5.60 5.58
CA ILE A 10 1.01 -5.11 6.75
C ILE A 10 0.27 -3.88 7.28
N VAL A 11 0.13 -3.79 8.60
CA VAL A 11 -0.40 -2.59 9.27
C VAL A 11 0.75 -1.60 9.44
N HIS A 12 0.58 -0.39 8.89
CA HIS A 12 1.54 0.71 9.00
C HIS A 12 0.82 1.97 9.54
N PRO A 13 0.79 2.18 10.87
CA PRO A 13 -0.03 3.22 11.49
C PRO A 13 0.30 4.65 11.03
N GLN A 14 1.56 4.93 10.70
CA GLN A 14 2.01 6.26 10.30
C GLN A 14 1.55 6.65 8.89
N SER A 15 1.13 5.68 8.07
CA SER A 15 0.65 5.89 6.69
C SER A 15 1.60 6.69 5.80
N ILE A 16 2.91 6.63 6.06
CA ILE A 16 3.95 7.32 5.28
C ILE A 16 4.43 6.45 4.12
N ILE A 17 4.58 5.16 4.34
CA ILE A 17 4.82 4.18 3.27
C ILE A 17 3.45 3.74 2.75
N HIS A 18 3.15 4.05 1.48
CA HIS A 18 1.84 3.73 0.91
C HIS A 18 1.78 2.31 0.32
N SER A 19 2.92 1.76 -0.10
CA SER A 19 3.13 0.35 -0.48
C SER A 19 4.60 0.13 -0.84
N ALA A 20 5.00 -1.14 -0.99
CA ALA A 20 6.33 -1.52 -1.45
C ALA A 20 6.28 -2.72 -2.40
N VAL A 21 7.30 -2.84 -3.25
CA VAL A 21 7.49 -3.97 -4.18
C VAL A 21 8.83 -4.62 -3.89
N GLN A 22 8.81 -5.94 -3.68
CA GLN A 22 10.01 -6.76 -3.56
C GLN A 22 10.39 -7.34 -4.93
N TYR A 23 11.66 -7.25 -5.27
CA TYR A 23 12.24 -7.75 -6.52
C TYR A 23 12.92 -9.10 -6.29
N VAL A 24 13.22 -9.82 -7.39
CA VAL A 24 13.78 -11.19 -7.37
C VAL A 24 15.18 -11.26 -6.76
N ASP A 25 15.89 -10.14 -6.68
CA ASP A 25 17.18 -9.99 -6.00
C ASP A 25 17.05 -9.71 -4.49
N GLY A 26 15.81 -9.65 -3.98
CA GLY A 26 15.49 -9.36 -2.59
C GLY A 26 15.38 -7.86 -2.27
N ALA A 27 15.68 -6.97 -3.23
CA ALA A 27 15.56 -5.53 -3.01
C ALA A 27 14.10 -5.13 -2.85
N VAL A 28 13.84 -4.13 -2.00
CA VAL A 28 12.50 -3.57 -1.79
C VAL A 28 12.51 -2.09 -2.15
N ILE A 29 11.61 -1.69 -3.04
CA ILE A 29 11.35 -0.28 -3.34
C ILE A 29 9.99 0.09 -2.76
N ALA A 30 9.97 1.08 -1.89
CA ALA A 30 8.77 1.63 -1.28
C ALA A 30 8.52 3.04 -1.77
N GLN A 31 7.25 3.39 -1.97
CA GLN A 31 6.85 4.78 -2.19
C GLN A 31 6.43 5.41 -0.87
N LEU A 32 7.10 6.53 -0.53
CA LEU A 32 6.86 7.30 0.67
C LEU A 32 6.23 8.65 0.32
N GLY A 33 5.32 9.12 1.16
CA GLY A 33 4.66 10.40 1.00
C GLY A 33 3.87 10.81 2.24
N THR A 34 3.48 12.08 2.30
CA THR A 34 2.41 12.49 3.21
C THR A 34 1.09 11.86 2.75
N PRO A 35 0.15 11.52 3.65
CA PRO A 35 -1.13 10.90 3.30
C PRO A 35 -2.06 11.94 2.63
N ASP A 36 -1.76 12.30 1.39
CA ASP A 36 -2.49 13.26 0.57
C ASP A 36 -2.77 12.67 -0.82
N MET A 37 -4.06 12.51 -1.15
CA MET A 37 -4.54 11.95 -2.42
C MET A 37 -4.14 12.77 -3.65
N LYS A 38 -3.75 14.04 -3.51
CA LYS A 38 -3.27 14.85 -4.64
C LYS A 38 -2.04 14.25 -5.29
N LEU A 39 -1.18 13.59 -4.52
CA LEU A 39 0.04 12.96 -5.03
C LEU A 39 -0.25 11.81 -6.01
N PRO A 40 -1.01 10.76 -5.64
CA PRO A 40 -1.33 9.67 -6.57
C PRO A 40 -2.20 10.13 -7.75
N ILE A 41 -3.14 11.07 -7.54
CA ILE A 41 -3.97 11.61 -8.62
C ILE A 41 -3.11 12.33 -9.66
N GLN A 42 -2.21 13.20 -9.22
CA GLN A 42 -1.31 13.92 -10.11
C GLN A 42 -0.38 12.96 -10.87
N TYR A 43 0.18 11.97 -10.16
CA TYR A 43 1.06 10.98 -10.78
C TYR A 43 0.33 10.20 -11.88
N ALA A 44 -0.91 9.76 -11.64
CA ALA A 44 -1.72 9.08 -12.65
C ALA A 44 -2.01 9.95 -13.89
N LEU A 45 -2.20 11.26 -13.72
CA LEU A 45 -2.51 12.19 -14.81
C LEU A 45 -1.30 12.58 -15.67
N PHE A 46 -0.11 12.63 -15.09
CA PHE A 46 1.08 13.19 -15.75
C PHE A 46 2.21 12.19 -15.96
N TYR A 47 2.07 10.93 -15.53
CA TYR A 47 3.06 9.89 -15.75
C TYR A 47 3.51 9.84 -17.24
N PRO A 48 4.82 9.74 -17.53
CA PRO A 48 5.94 9.52 -16.61
C PRO A 48 6.48 10.79 -15.93
N ASP A 49 6.00 11.96 -16.32
CA ASP A 49 6.49 13.24 -15.84
C ASP A 49 5.99 13.57 -14.42
N ARG A 50 6.79 14.34 -13.70
CA ARG A 50 6.44 14.86 -12.37
C ARG A 50 6.27 16.37 -12.46
N ARG A 51 5.22 16.90 -11.84
CA ARG A 51 5.02 18.35 -11.73
C ARG A 51 5.16 18.81 -10.28
N PRO A 52 5.50 20.09 -10.05
CA PRO A 52 5.52 20.64 -8.69
C PRO A 52 4.12 20.60 -8.07
N MET A 53 4.05 20.23 -6.79
CA MET A 53 2.81 20.25 -6.02
C MET A 53 2.98 21.14 -4.77
N PRO A 54 2.07 22.08 -4.51
CA PRO A 54 2.04 22.80 -3.25
C PRO A 54 1.53 21.87 -2.14
N GLY A 55 2.14 21.92 -0.95
CA GLY A 55 1.71 21.13 0.20
C GLY A 55 2.85 20.79 1.18
N LYS A 56 2.49 20.15 2.29
CA LYS A 56 3.47 19.64 3.27
C LYS A 56 4.29 18.53 2.61
N ARG A 57 5.62 18.70 2.65
CA ARG A 57 6.57 17.67 2.21
C ARG A 57 6.83 16.69 3.35
N LEU A 58 7.19 15.47 2.99
CA LEU A 58 7.70 14.51 3.97
C LEU A 58 9.01 15.06 4.55
N ASP A 59 9.08 15.15 5.87
CA ASP A 59 10.28 15.50 6.60
C ASP A 59 10.70 14.31 7.48
N PHE A 60 11.89 13.76 7.20
CA PHE A 60 12.42 12.63 7.94
C PHE A 60 12.92 13.00 9.34
N TYR A 61 13.21 14.28 9.59
CA TYR A 61 13.58 14.76 10.93
C TYR A 61 12.36 14.93 11.83
N GLU A 62 11.19 15.23 11.26
CA GLU A 62 9.91 15.21 12.00
C GLU A 62 9.38 13.78 12.20
N LEU A 63 9.83 12.83 11.37
CA LEU A 63 9.39 11.43 11.41
C LEU A 63 10.09 10.68 12.54
N ALA A 64 9.41 10.51 13.67
CA ALA A 64 9.98 9.82 14.83
C ALA A 64 10.26 8.33 14.60
N GLN A 65 9.33 7.61 13.98
CA GLN A 65 9.44 6.17 13.76
C GLN A 65 8.59 5.69 12.58
N ILE A 66 9.02 4.58 11.99
CA ILE A 66 8.27 3.80 11.00
C ILE A 66 8.06 2.42 11.62
N THR A 67 6.81 2.04 11.87
CA THR A 67 6.49 0.73 12.46
C THR A 67 5.64 -0.10 11.52
N PHE A 68 5.75 -1.42 11.66
CA PHE A 68 5.03 -2.41 10.89
C PHE A 68 4.54 -3.51 11.81
N GLU A 69 3.29 -3.92 11.61
CA GLU A 69 2.65 -4.95 12.43
C GLU A 69 1.89 -5.92 11.51
N LYS A 70 1.76 -7.18 11.96
CA LYS A 70 0.90 -8.15 11.26
C LYS A 70 -0.56 -7.79 11.53
N PRO A 71 -1.45 -7.80 10.53
CA PRO A 71 -2.87 -7.63 10.77
C PRO A 71 -3.40 -8.81 11.60
N ASP A 72 -4.20 -8.51 12.61
CA ASP A 72 -4.97 -9.52 13.34
C ASP A 72 -6.19 -9.95 12.50
N MET A 73 -6.18 -11.20 12.04
CA MET A 73 -7.22 -11.75 11.16
C MET A 73 -8.53 -12.07 11.88
N GLU A 74 -8.54 -12.07 13.21
CA GLU A 74 -9.78 -12.17 14.00
C GLU A 74 -10.47 -10.80 14.08
N THR A 75 -9.72 -9.75 14.41
CA THR A 75 -10.22 -8.36 14.46
C THR A 75 -10.56 -7.83 13.05
N PHE A 76 -9.66 -8.00 12.07
CA PHE A 76 -9.86 -7.56 10.68
C PHE A 76 -10.53 -8.66 9.85
N PHE A 77 -11.69 -9.13 10.29
CA PHE A 77 -12.40 -10.23 9.64
C PHE A 77 -12.68 -10.02 8.14
N GLY A 78 -12.92 -8.77 7.71
CA GLY A 78 -13.09 -8.44 6.30
C GLY A 78 -11.86 -8.75 5.44
N LEU A 79 -10.65 -8.61 6.00
CA LEU A 79 -9.42 -8.97 5.30
C LEU A 79 -9.33 -10.48 5.07
N LYS A 80 -9.69 -11.27 6.09
CA LYS A 80 -9.77 -12.74 5.97
C LYS A 80 -10.75 -13.13 4.86
N LEU A 81 -11.95 -12.54 4.84
CA LEU A 81 -12.95 -12.80 3.80
C LEU A 81 -12.44 -12.45 2.40
N ALA A 82 -11.72 -11.33 2.24
CA ALA A 82 -11.15 -10.94 0.96
C ALA A 82 -10.14 -11.99 0.44
N TYR A 83 -9.25 -12.49 1.30
CA TYR A 83 -8.32 -13.57 0.95
C TYR A 83 -9.06 -14.85 0.56
N ASP A 84 -10.10 -15.24 1.31
CA ASP A 84 -10.87 -16.46 1.03
C ASP A 84 -11.64 -16.34 -0.30
N ALA A 85 -12.29 -15.20 -0.55
CA ALA A 85 -12.99 -14.93 -1.80
C ALA A 85 -12.04 -14.97 -3.01
N GLN A 86 -10.84 -14.37 -2.89
CA GLN A 86 -9.86 -14.35 -3.97
C GLN A 86 -9.27 -15.75 -4.26
N ARG A 87 -9.13 -16.62 -3.25
CA ARG A 87 -8.72 -18.02 -3.45
C ARG A 87 -9.77 -18.86 -4.18
N ILE A 88 -11.05 -18.62 -3.88
CA ILE A 88 -12.17 -19.32 -4.54
C ILE A 88 -12.28 -18.88 -6.01
N GLY A 89 -12.01 -17.60 -6.29
CA GLY A 89 -12.07 -17.02 -7.64
C GLY A 89 -13.51 -16.84 -8.15
N GLY A 90 -13.65 -16.44 -9.42
CA GLY A 90 -14.94 -16.27 -10.09
C GLY A 90 -15.76 -15.07 -9.57
N GLN A 91 -17.10 -15.18 -9.59
CA GLN A 91 -18.03 -14.10 -9.17
C GLN A 91 -17.90 -13.70 -7.69
N TYR A 92 -17.30 -14.56 -6.85
CA TYR A 92 -17.12 -14.30 -5.42
C TYR A 92 -16.09 -13.19 -5.12
N ALA A 93 -15.21 -12.86 -6.06
CA ALA A 93 -14.34 -11.68 -5.97
C ALA A 93 -15.04 -10.36 -6.34
N TYR A 94 -16.21 -10.42 -6.99
CA TYR A 94 -16.98 -9.25 -7.47
C TYR A 94 -18.17 -8.89 -6.57
N GLY A 95 -18.40 -9.65 -5.49
CA GLY A 95 -19.61 -9.57 -4.66
C GLY A 95 -19.30 -9.52 -3.16
N VAL A 96 -18.63 -8.45 -2.74
CA VAL A 96 -18.66 -7.91 -1.37
C VAL A 96 -18.67 -6.39 -1.47
#